data_AF-A0A2M9P807-F1
#
_entry.id   AF-A0A2M9P807-F1
#
_cell.length_a   1.000
_cell.length_b   1.000
_cell.length_c   1.000
_cell.angle_alpha   90.00
_cell.angle_beta   90.00
_cell.angle_gamma   90.00
#
_symmetry.space_group_name_H-M   'P 1'
#
loop_
_entity.id
_entity.type
_entity.pdbx_description
1 polymer ?
#
loop_
_entity_poly.entity_id
_entity_poly.type
_entity_poly.pdbx_seq_one_letter_code
_entity_poly.pdbx_strand_id
1 'polypeptide(L)' 'VWTPTTENFFKRAPGGYLDTLWCELRGIEADSTEARTFAKAKKGEKCARLETLFQPETEMAADQRARVAAWLPPEMF' A
#
# COMPACT_ATOMS: atom_id res chain seq x y z
N VAL A 1 15.94 -7.50 -4.91
CA VAL A 1 14.74 -6.69 -5.19
C VAL A 1 14.44 -5.92 -3.92
N TRP A 2 14.29 -4.60 -3.99
CA TRP A 2 13.92 -3.77 -2.84
C TRP A 2 12.40 -3.81 -2.66
N THR A 3 11.91 -3.98 -1.43
CA THR A 3 10.48 -3.93 -1.09
C THR A 3 10.23 -2.91 0.01
N PRO A 4 9.15 -2.12 -0.10
CA PRO A 4 8.79 -1.15 0.94
C PRO A 4 8.30 -1.90 2.19
N THR A 5 8.82 -1.50 3.33
CA THR A 5 8.41 -1.95 4.66
C THR A 5 8.04 -0.76 5.53
N THR A 6 7.42 -1.04 6.67
CA THR A 6 7.08 -0.04 7.67
C THR A 6 8.33 0.72 8.09
N GLU A 7 9.42 0.02 8.36
CA GLU A 7 10.65 0.64 8.87
C GLU A 7 11.46 1.38 7.80
N ASN A 8 11.43 0.94 6.54
CA ASN A 8 12.24 1.57 5.49
C ASN A 8 11.54 2.73 4.75
N PHE A 9 10.20 2.70 4.62
CA PHE A 9 9.45 3.63 3.76
C PHE A 9 8.14 4.12 4.40
N PHE A 10 7.20 3.22 4.72
CA PHE A 10 5.81 3.65 5.03
C PHE A 10 5.70 4.55 6.27
N LYS A 11 6.56 4.36 7.28
CA LYS A 11 6.58 5.20 8.49
C LYS A 11 6.99 6.64 8.20
N ARG A 12 7.79 6.89 7.15
CA ARG A 12 8.23 8.22 6.72
C ARG A 12 7.20 8.91 5.84
N ALA A 13 6.37 8.15 5.13
CA ALA A 13 5.36 8.70 4.24
C ALA A 13 4.21 9.43 5.00
N PRO A 14 3.62 10.48 4.41
CA PRO A 14 2.42 11.14 4.94
C PRO A 14 1.19 10.21 4.96
N GLY A 15 0.29 10.39 5.92
CA GLY A 15 -0.91 9.55 6.04
C GLY A 15 -1.80 9.56 4.79
N GLY A 16 -2.06 10.73 4.20
CA GLY A 16 -2.86 10.84 2.97
C GLY A 16 -2.19 10.22 1.74
N TYR A 17 -0.85 10.15 1.73
CA TYR A 17 -0.12 9.41 0.71
C TYR A 17 -0.34 7.91 0.84
N LEU A 18 -0.29 7.36 2.06
CA LEU A 18 -0.58 5.95 2.32
C LEU A 18 -2.00 5.56 1.88
N ASP A 19 -2.97 6.47 2.04
CA ASP A 19 -4.36 6.25 1.62
C ASP A 19 -4.50 6.18 0.11
N THR A 20 -3.82 7.09 -0.59
CA THR A 20 -3.78 7.10 -2.07
C THR A 20 -3.09 5.85 -2.59
N LEU A 21 -1.94 5.50 -2.00
CA LEU A 21 -1.16 4.32 -2.35
C LEU A 21 -1.95 3.02 -2.14
N TRP A 22 -2.72 2.92 -1.05
CA TRP A 22 -3.59 1.78 -0.83
C TRP A 22 -4.59 1.59 -1.98
N CYS A 23 -5.23 2.68 -2.43
CA CYS A 23 -6.18 2.64 -3.53
C CYS A 23 -5.52 2.22 -4.84
N GLU A 24 -4.34 2.78 -5.14
CA GLU A 24 -3.55 2.46 -6.33
C GLU A 24 -3.14 0.98 -6.37
N LEU A 25 -2.54 0.46 -5.28
CA LEU A 25 -2.06 -0.92 -5.21
C LEU A 25 -3.19 -1.94 -5.25
N ARG A 26 -4.33 -1.61 -4.64
CA ARG A 26 -5.52 -2.47 -4.64
C ARG A 26 -6.36 -2.32 -5.92
N GLY A 27 -6.17 -1.23 -6.68
CA GLY A 27 -6.98 -0.91 -7.85
C GLY A 27 -8.43 -0.57 -7.49
N ILE A 28 -8.66 0.08 -6.35
CA ILE A 28 -9.99 0.44 -5.86
C ILE A 28 -10.21 1.96 -5.91
N GLU A 29 -11.48 2.37 -5.97
CA GLU A 29 -11.84 3.79 -5.92
C GLU A 29 -11.67 4.36 -4.50
N ALA A 30 -11.26 5.63 -4.43
CA ALA A 30 -11.00 6.31 -3.16
C ALA A 30 -12.27 6.51 -2.30
N ASP A 31 -13.47 6.50 -2.90
CA ASP A 31 -14.74 6.59 -2.17
C ASP A 31 -15.26 5.23 -1.69
N SER A 32 -14.62 4.14 -2.12
CA SER A 32 -15.06 2.79 -1.82
C SER A 32 -15.09 2.57 -0.31
N THR A 33 -15.96 1.67 0.15
CA THR A 33 -16.06 1.34 1.57
C THR A 33 -14.72 0.84 2.12
N GLU A 34 -13.94 0.11 1.32
CA GLU A 34 -12.60 -0.36 1.67
C GLU A 34 -11.61 0.81 1.83
N ALA A 35 -11.55 1.74 0.87
CA ALA A 35 -10.68 2.91 0.95
C ALA A 35 -11.01 3.80 2.15
N ARG A 36 -12.30 4.07 2.41
CA ARG A 36 -12.74 4.83 3.59
C ARG A 36 -12.41 4.13 4.91
N THR A 37 -12.47 2.79 4.93
CA THR A 37 -12.08 2.00 6.11
C THR A 37 -10.58 2.08 6.35
N PHE A 38 -9.78 1.98 5.29
CA PHE A 38 -8.32 2.15 5.38
C PHE A 38 -7.95 3.56 5.84
N ALA A 39 -8.57 4.59 5.28
CA ALA A 39 -8.30 5.99 5.61
C ALA A 39 -8.52 6.32 7.10
N LYS A 40 -9.47 5.64 7.76
CA LYS A 40 -9.76 5.78 9.20
C LYS A 40 -8.78 5.02 10.11
N ALA A 41 -7.97 4.11 9.57
CA ALA A 41 -7.04 3.32 10.37
C ALA A 41 -5.88 4.17 10.92
N LYS A 42 -5.27 3.71 12.02
CA LYS A 42 -4.08 4.37 12.58
C LYS A 42 -2.90 4.24 11.62
N LYS A 43 -1.97 5.19 11.65
CA LYS A 43 -0.79 5.16 10.76
C LYS A 43 0.00 3.85 10.85
N GLY A 44 0.21 3.30 12.05
CA GLY A 44 0.88 2.00 12.22
C GLY A 44 0.15 0.84 11.55
N GLU A 45 -1.19 0.82 11.62
CA GLU A 45 -2.01 -0.19 10.95
C GLU A 45 -1.97 -0.03 9.42
N LYS A 46 -2.00 1.22 8.91
CA LYS A 46 -1.85 1.52 7.49
C LYS A 46 -0.52 0.98 6.95
N CYS A 47 0.58 1.25 7.66
CA CYS A 47 1.90 0.76 7.28
C CYS A 47 1.96 -0.77 7.25
N ALA A 48 1.47 -1.44 8.30
CA ALA A 48 1.46 -2.89 8.38
C ALA A 48 0.64 -3.52 7.24
N ARG A 49 -0.56 -2.99 6.95
CA ARG A 49 -1.40 -3.47 5.85
C ARG A 49 -0.75 -3.28 4.48
N LEU A 50 -0.11 -2.13 4.26
CA LEU A 50 0.63 -1.88 3.02
C LEU A 50 1.80 -2.84 2.87
N GLU A 51 2.59 -3.04 3.94
CA GLU A 51 3.70 -4.00 3.94
C GLU A 51 3.24 -5.42 3.65
N THR A 52 2.10 -5.86 4.19
CA THR A 52 1.50 -7.16 3.87
C THR A 52 1.22 -7.31 2.37
N LEU A 53 0.82 -6.25 1.64
CA LEU A 53 0.60 -6.38 0.19
C LEU A 53 1.87 -6.82 -0.56
N PHE A 54 3.04 -6.37 -0.12
CA PHE A 54 4.33 -6.71 -0.72
C PHE A 54 4.87 -8.08 -0.28
N GLN A 55 4.24 -8.74 0.68
CA GLN A 55 4.61 -10.10 1.08
C GLN A 55 4.19 -11.12 0.00
N PRO A 56 5.07 -12.06 -0.39
CA PRO A 56 4.76 -13.05 -1.40
C PRO A 56 3.66 -14.03 -0.97
N GLU A 57 3.48 -14.23 0.34
CA GLU A 57 2.47 -15.13 0.91
C GLU A 57 1.04 -14.57 0.88
N THR A 58 0.89 -13.26 0.72
CA THR A 58 -0.44 -12.64 0.68
C THR A 58 -1.21 -13.18 -0.51
N GLU A 59 -2.47 -13.57 -0.36
CA GLU A 59 -3.29 -13.98 -1.52
C GLU A 59 -3.97 -12.77 -2.14
N MET A 60 -3.85 -12.60 -3.46
CA MET A 60 -4.54 -11.56 -4.22
C MET A 60 -4.64 -11.92 -5.70
N ALA A 61 -5.54 -11.24 -6.43
CA ALA A 61 -5.69 -11.43 -7.86
C ALA A 61 -4.38 -11.12 -8.62
N ALA A 62 -4.17 -11.80 -9.76
CA ALA A 62 -2.95 -11.66 -10.55
C ALA A 62 -2.67 -10.21 -10.98
N ASP A 63 -3.72 -9.46 -11.37
CA ASP A 63 -3.58 -8.05 -11.74
C ASP A 63 -3.13 -7.17 -10.57
N GLN A 64 -3.66 -7.45 -9.37
CA GLN A 64 -3.25 -6.73 -8.16
C GLN A 64 -1.79 -7.07 -7.81
N ARG A 65 -1.40 -8.36 -7.94
CA ARG A 65 -0.02 -8.79 -7.72
C ARG A 65 0.94 -8.08 -8.67
N ALA A 66 0.58 -7.95 -9.94
CA ALA A 66 1.38 -7.26 -10.94
C ALA A 66 1.57 -5.77 -10.61
N ARG A 67 0.51 -5.07 -10.15
CA ARG A 67 0.62 -3.68 -9.69
C ARG A 67 1.57 -3.54 -8.52
N VAL A 68 1.42 -4.39 -7.49
CA VAL A 68 2.31 -4.39 -6.32
C VAL A 68 3.76 -4.69 -6.70
N ALA A 69 3.99 -5.67 -7.59
CA ALA A 69 5.33 -6.05 -8.02
C ALA A 69 6.02 -5.00 -8.90
N ALA A 70 5.26 -4.24 -9.68
CA ALA A 70 5.77 -3.17 -10.54
C ALA A 70 5.94 -1.83 -9.80
N TRP A 71 5.35 -1.69 -8.61
CA TRP A 71 5.35 -0.43 -7.89
C TRP A 71 6.73 -0.10 -7.31
N LEU A 72 7.15 1.16 -7.51
CA LEU A 72 8.34 1.75 -6.92
C LEU A 72 8.01 3.13 -6.34
N PRO A 73 8.70 3.57 -5.27
CA PRO A 73 8.53 4.90 -4.73
C PRO A 73 8.88 5.98 -5.76
N PRO A 74 8.16 7.11 -5.77
CA PRO A 74 8.48 8.25 -6.64
C PRO A 74 9.91 8.79 -6.43
N GLU A 75 10.46 8.64 -5.23
CA GLU A 75 11.82 9.08 -4.86
C GLU A 75 12.93 8.15 -5.41
N MET A 76 12.58 7.05 -6.07
CA MET A 76 13.51 6.09 -6.69
C MET A 76 13.66 6.28 -8.20
N PHE A 77 13.12 7.37 -8.75
CA PHE A 77 13.25 7.80 -10.14
C PHE A 77 14.13 9.05 -10.26
#